data_AF-I4EQC1-F1
#
_entry.id   AF-I4EQC1-F1
#
_cell.length_a   1.000
_cell.length_b   1.000
_cell.length_c   1.000
_cell.angle_alpha   90.00
_cell.angle_beta   90.00
_cell.angle_gamma   90.00
#
_symmetry.space_group_name_H-M   'P 1'
#
loop_
_entity.id
_entity.type
_entity.pdbx_description
1 polymer ?
#
loop_
_entity_poly.entity_id
_entity_poly.type
_entity_poly.pdbx_seq_one_letter_code
_entity_poly.pdbx_strand_id
1 'polypeptide(L)'
;MTDAERETLTYADFGRAARELAQQVADSGFEPDIILSIARGGLFLGGALGYALDVKNLFVMNVEFYTGVDERLELPVVLPPTLDVVDLTGTRVLVADDVADTGKTLELVTDFCAGHVTEVRTAVIYEKPRSVVACDYAWKKTDAWINFPWSTEPPVVSRGGSGH
;
A
#
# COMPACT_ATOMS: atom_id res chain seq x y z
N MET A 1 -20.39 -25.96 -3.11
CA MET A 1 -19.43 -24.89 -3.40
C MET A 1 -18.93 -24.43 -2.05
N THR A 2 -17.69 -24.76 -1.70
CA THR A 2 -17.08 -24.32 -0.44
C THR A 2 -16.99 -22.81 -0.51
N ASP A 3 -17.66 -22.13 0.41
CA ASP A 3 -17.51 -20.70 0.62
C ASP A 3 -16.02 -20.46 0.83
N ALA A 4 -15.35 -19.84 -0.15
CA ALA A 4 -13.91 -19.60 -0.04
C ALA A 4 -13.73 -18.70 1.18
N GLU A 5 -12.93 -19.16 2.15
CA GLU A 5 -12.73 -18.48 3.42
C GLU A 5 -12.34 -17.01 3.14
N ARG A 6 -13.19 -16.07 3.59
CA ARG A 6 -12.97 -14.63 3.39
C ARG A 6 -12.50 -14.02 4.69
N GLU A 7 -11.43 -13.25 4.60
CA GLU A 7 -11.01 -12.35 5.67
C GLU A 7 -11.85 -11.07 5.59
N THR A 8 -12.33 -10.56 6.72
CA THR A 8 -13.06 -9.28 6.77
C THR A 8 -12.38 -8.36 7.75
N LEU A 9 -11.89 -7.22 7.25
CA LEU A 9 -11.32 -6.16 8.08
C LEU A 9 -12.41 -5.17 8.45
N THR A 10 -12.67 -4.98 9.75
CA THR A 10 -13.56 -3.90 10.20
C THR A 10 -12.78 -2.60 10.44
N TYR A 11 -13.44 -1.45 10.52
CA TYR A 11 -12.76 -0.20 10.92
C TYR A 11 -12.12 -0.28 12.31
N ALA A 12 -12.73 -1.03 13.23
CA ALA A 12 -12.15 -1.25 14.56
C ALA A 12 -10.88 -2.10 14.48
N ASP A 13 -10.89 -3.15 13.66
CA ASP A 13 -9.70 -3.98 13.42
C ASP A 13 -8.60 -3.19 12.71
N PHE A 14 -8.96 -2.39 11.70
CA PHE A 14 -8.04 -1.48 11.03
C PHE A 14 -7.35 -0.53 12.02
N GLY A 15 -8.11 0.08 12.93
CA GLY A 15 -7.54 0.97 13.96
C GLY A 15 -6.52 0.27 14.86
N ARG A 16 -6.74 -0.99 15.20
CA ARG A 16 -5.78 -1.83 15.95
C ARG A 16 -4.58 -2.20 15.08
N ALA A 17 -4.82 -2.70 13.87
CA ALA A 17 -3.81 -3.10 12.91
C ALA A 17 -2.82 -1.98 12.61
N ALA A 18 -3.32 -0.76 12.38
CA ALA A 18 -2.47 0.40 12.13
C ALA A 18 -1.59 0.77 13.34
N ARG A 19 -2.11 0.64 14.57
CA ARG A 19 -1.32 0.88 15.79
C ARG A 19 -0.26 -0.20 16.02
N GLU A 20 -0.62 -1.46 15.80
CA GLU A 20 0.32 -2.58 15.92
C GLU A 20 1.41 -2.52 14.84
N LEU A 21 1.09 -2.15 13.61
CA LEU A 21 2.07 -1.90 12.54
C LEU A 21 3.01 -0.74 12.88
N ALA A 22 2.47 0.39 13.35
CA ALA A 22 3.31 1.50 13.79
C ALA A 22 4.25 1.08 14.93
N GLN A 23 3.79 0.23 15.85
CA GLN A 23 4.65 -0.31 16.91
C GLN A 23 5.76 -1.18 16.35
N GLN A 24 5.48 -2.06 15.36
CA GLN A 24 6.52 -2.84 14.69
C GLN A 24 7.59 -1.97 14.03
N VAL A 25 7.17 -0.89 13.36
CA VAL A 25 8.09 0.11 12.77
C VAL A 25 8.97 0.72 13.86
N ALA A 26 8.37 1.22 14.94
CA ALA A 26 9.09 1.84 16.04
C ALA A 26 10.06 0.88 16.74
N ASP A 27 9.62 -0.36 17.02
CA ASP A 27 10.43 -1.39 17.68
C ASP A 27 11.65 -1.81 16.85
N SER A 28 11.56 -1.68 15.52
CA SER A 28 12.69 -1.96 14.61
C SER A 28 13.79 -0.88 14.63
N GLY A 29 13.53 0.27 15.27
CA GLY A 29 14.40 1.45 15.23
C GLY A 29 14.37 2.22 13.91
N PHE A 30 13.43 1.91 13.01
CA PHE A 30 13.24 2.66 11.76
C PHE A 30 12.38 3.90 12.02
N GLU A 31 12.94 5.07 11.75
CA GLU A 31 12.27 6.36 11.91
C GLU A 31 12.06 7.00 10.52
N PRO A 32 10.92 6.77 9.86
CA PRO A 32 10.69 7.31 8.53
C PRO A 32 10.55 8.84 8.56
N ASP A 33 11.20 9.51 7.62
CA ASP A 33 11.05 10.96 7.40
C ASP A 33 9.81 11.25 6.54
N ILE A 34 9.42 10.28 5.70
CA ILE A 34 8.31 10.35 4.76
C ILE A 34 7.50 9.06 4.82
N ILE A 35 6.17 9.19 4.77
CA ILE A 35 5.26 8.09 4.45
C ILE A 35 4.76 8.25 3.02
N LEU A 36 5.04 7.26 2.18
CA LEU A 36 4.60 7.21 0.80
C LEU A 36 3.41 6.24 0.65
N SER A 37 2.20 6.80 0.52
CA SER A 37 0.97 6.01 0.40
C SER A 37 0.69 5.64 -1.05
N ILE A 38 0.42 4.35 -1.31
CA ILE A 38 0.00 3.90 -2.64
C ILE A 38 -1.51 4.08 -2.76
N ALA A 39 -1.95 4.95 -3.66
CA ALA A 39 -3.37 5.20 -3.86
C ALA A 39 -4.03 4.07 -4.66
N ARG A 40 -5.26 3.68 -4.33
CA ARG A 40 -6.13 4.27 -3.30
C ARG A 40 -6.10 3.52 -1.96
N GLY A 41 -5.77 2.23 -1.97
CA GLY A 41 -5.85 1.35 -0.80
C GLY A 41 -4.99 1.80 0.37
N GLY A 42 -3.72 2.13 0.10
CA GLY A 42 -2.75 2.60 1.07
C GLY A 42 -3.05 3.96 1.72
N LEU A 43 -4.00 4.76 1.23
CA LEU A 43 -4.30 6.09 1.79
C LEU A 43 -4.76 6.02 3.25
N PHE A 44 -5.56 5.01 3.60
CA PHE A 44 -6.02 4.82 4.97
C PHE A 44 -4.86 4.49 5.90
N LEU A 45 -4.05 3.49 5.51
CA LEU A 45 -2.90 3.07 6.32
C LEU A 45 -1.86 4.18 6.45
N GLY A 46 -1.51 4.86 5.36
CA GLY A 46 -0.53 5.95 5.38
C GLY A 46 -0.91 7.08 6.32
N GLY A 47 -2.18 7.52 6.29
CA GLY A 47 -2.70 8.49 7.25
C GLY A 47 -2.62 8.02 8.70
N ALA A 48 -3.01 6.77 8.96
CA ALA A 48 -2.98 6.20 10.30
C ALA A 48 -1.54 6.05 10.85
N LEU A 49 -0.60 5.61 10.01
CA LEU A 49 0.82 5.52 10.34
C LEU A 49 1.43 6.90 10.60
N GLY A 50 1.08 7.93 9.82
CA GLY A 50 1.58 9.30 10.02
C GLY A 50 1.25 9.84 11.40
N TYR A 51 0.00 9.65 11.85
CA TYR A 51 -0.38 10.02 13.21
C TYR A 51 0.27 9.14 14.28
N ALA A 52 0.45 7.85 14.02
CA ALA A 52 0.99 6.91 15.00
C ALA A 52 2.51 7.07 15.21
N LEU A 53 3.24 7.46 14.16
CA LEU A 53 4.69 7.63 14.14
C LEU A 53 5.13 9.10 14.24
N ASP A 54 4.20 10.05 14.35
CA ASP A 54 4.45 11.51 14.33
C ASP A 54 5.18 11.99 13.06
N VAL A 55 4.86 11.38 11.91
CA VAL A 55 5.41 11.76 10.59
C VAL A 55 4.44 12.69 9.87
N LYS A 56 4.87 13.92 9.62
CA LYS A 56 4.04 14.96 8.98
C LYS A 56 4.11 14.96 7.46
N ASN A 57 5.17 14.39 6.89
CA ASN A 57 5.37 14.36 5.44
C ASN A 57 4.71 13.11 4.87
N LEU A 58 3.45 13.24 4.45
CA LEU A 58 2.72 12.18 3.77
C LEU A 58 2.62 12.52 2.28
N PHE A 59 3.10 11.60 1.45
CA PHE A 59 2.98 11.67 0.00
C PHE A 59 2.08 10.56 -0.51
N VAL A 60 1.57 10.76 -1.73
CA VAL A 60 0.69 9.81 -2.39
C VAL A 60 1.23 9.53 -3.79
N MET A 61 1.30 8.25 -4.14
CA MET A 61 1.59 7.81 -5.50
C MET A 61 0.38 7.09 -6.07
N ASN A 62 -0.07 7.51 -7.25
CA ASN A 62 -1.13 6.81 -7.99
C ASN A 62 -0.48 5.73 -8.85
N VAL A 63 -0.84 4.47 -8.61
CA VAL A 63 -0.37 3.34 -9.41
C VAL A 63 -1.59 2.65 -10.03
N GLU A 64 -1.55 2.46 -11.34
CA GLU A 64 -2.56 1.70 -12.06
C GLU A 64 -1.94 0.51 -12.77
N PHE A 65 -2.68 -0.60 -12.80
CA PHE A 65 -2.44 -1.67 -13.76
C PHE A 65 -3.23 -1.29 -15.01
N TYR A 66 -2.55 -0.76 -16.04
CA TYR A 66 -3.25 -0.24 -17.21
C TYR A 66 -3.92 -1.37 -18.00
N THR A 67 -5.24 -1.24 -18.19
CA THR A 67 -6.05 -2.09 -19.07
C THR A 67 -6.26 -1.36 -20.39
N GLY A 68 -5.33 -1.53 -21.34
CA GLY A 68 -5.58 -1.19 -22.74
C GLY A 68 -6.61 -2.16 -23.31
N VAL A 69 -7.49 -1.67 -24.19
CA VAL A 69 -8.67 -2.42 -24.71
C VAL A 69 -8.32 -3.75 -25.38
N ASP A 70 -7.05 -4.01 -25.77
CA ASP A 70 -6.66 -5.26 -26.46
C ASP A 70 -5.35 -5.90 -26.00
N GLU A 71 -4.62 -5.37 -24.99
CA GLU A 71 -3.36 -5.98 -24.54
C GLU A 71 -3.21 -5.89 -23.02
N ARG A 72 -3.11 -7.07 -22.37
CA ARG A 72 -2.64 -7.16 -20.98
C ARG A 72 -1.16 -6.85 -20.96
N LEU A 73 -0.76 -5.77 -20.28
CA LEU A 73 0.60 -5.70 -19.74
C LEU A 73 0.57 -6.18 -18.29
N GLU A 74 1.53 -7.03 -17.95
CA GLU A 74 1.62 -7.67 -16.63
C GLU A 74 2.22 -6.77 -15.54
N LEU A 75 2.49 -5.49 -15.85
CA LEU A 75 3.31 -4.59 -15.04
C LEU A 75 2.57 -3.30 -14.67
N PRO A 76 2.71 -2.79 -13.43
CA PRO A 76 2.06 -1.56 -12.97
C PRO A 76 2.72 -0.30 -13.56
N VAL A 77 1.98 0.81 -13.58
CA VAL A 77 2.41 2.12 -14.10
C VAL A 77 2.09 3.24 -13.10
N VAL A 78 3.06 4.15 -12.89
CA VAL A 78 2.85 5.35 -12.07
C VAL A 78 2.10 6.42 -12.88
N LEU A 79 1.01 6.94 -12.32
CA LEU A 79 0.24 8.01 -12.94
C LEU A 79 0.64 9.41 -12.42
N PRO A 80 0.52 10.45 -13.26
CA PRO A 80 0.70 11.83 -12.82
C PRO A 80 -0.39 12.29 -11.82
N PRO A 81 -0.09 13.28 -10.96
CA PRO A 81 1.22 13.89 -10.76
C PRO A 81 2.16 12.91 -10.05
N THR A 82 3.38 12.79 -10.58
CA THR A 82 4.42 11.96 -9.98
C THR A 82 5.11 12.75 -8.87
N LEU A 83 5.63 12.04 -7.86
CA LEU A 83 6.53 12.64 -6.88
C LEU A 83 7.75 13.24 -7.58
N ASP A 84 8.15 14.43 -7.15
CA ASP A 84 9.47 14.95 -7.53
C ASP A 84 10.52 14.20 -6.71
N VAL A 85 11.45 13.56 -7.40
CA VAL A 85 12.53 12.78 -6.82
C VAL A 85 13.42 13.62 -5.90
N VAL A 86 13.50 14.93 -6.14
CA VAL A 86 14.24 15.87 -5.29
C VAL A 86 13.68 15.87 -3.86
N ASP A 87 12.36 15.71 -3.69
CA ASP A 87 11.71 15.70 -2.37
C ASP A 87 12.03 14.44 -1.55
N LEU A 88 12.51 13.39 -2.21
CA LEU A 88 12.85 12.11 -1.58
C LEU A 88 14.35 11.99 -1.24
N THR A 89 15.18 12.88 -1.76
CA THR A 89 16.63 12.73 -1.73
C THR A 89 17.17 12.74 -0.30
N GLY A 90 17.84 11.66 0.10
CA GLY A 90 18.46 11.53 1.42
C GLY A 90 17.48 11.32 2.59
N THR A 91 16.24 10.92 2.29
CA THR A 91 15.21 10.62 3.30
C THR A 91 15.05 9.11 3.53
N ARG A 92 14.51 8.72 4.68
CA ARG A 92 14.00 7.37 4.95
C ARG A 92 12.50 7.33 4.63
N VAL A 93 12.10 6.42 3.74
CA VAL A 93 10.73 6.33 3.23
C VAL A 93 10.06 5.07 3.74
N LEU A 94 8.86 5.21 4.34
CA LEU A 94 7.96 4.11 4.61
C LEU A 94 6.85 4.08 3.56
N VAL A 95 6.87 3.08 2.68
CA VAL A 95 5.83 2.84 1.69
C VAL A 95 4.67 2.12 2.36
N ALA A 96 3.44 2.63 2.21
CA ALA A 96 2.24 2.09 2.84
C ALA A 96 1.19 1.67 1.79
N ASP A 97 0.70 0.43 1.90
CA ASP A 97 -0.40 -0.10 1.07
C ASP A 97 -1.36 -0.97 1.92
N ASP A 98 -2.57 -1.25 1.43
CA ASP A 98 -3.51 -2.09 2.18
C ASP A 98 -3.19 -3.59 2.06
N VAL A 99 -2.76 -4.07 0.89
CA VAL A 99 -2.37 -5.46 0.67
C VAL A 99 -1.23 -5.66 -0.32
N ALA A 100 -0.23 -6.46 0.07
CA ALA A 100 0.73 -7.05 -0.86
C ALA A 100 0.14 -8.34 -1.45
N ASP A 101 -0.55 -8.23 -2.59
CA ASP A 101 -1.14 -9.40 -3.27
C ASP A 101 -0.09 -10.14 -4.11
N THR A 102 0.21 -9.65 -5.32
CA THR A 102 1.32 -10.16 -6.14
C THR A 102 2.65 -9.51 -5.78
N GLY A 103 2.62 -8.38 -5.06
CA GLY A 103 3.80 -7.60 -4.69
C GLY A 103 4.31 -6.65 -5.78
N LYS A 104 3.85 -6.77 -7.03
CA LYS A 104 4.35 -5.97 -8.17
C LYS A 104 4.22 -4.46 -7.99
N THR A 105 3.14 -4.00 -7.36
CA THR A 105 2.93 -2.57 -7.05
C THR A 105 4.02 -2.09 -6.09
N LEU A 106 4.28 -2.84 -5.02
CA LEU A 106 5.31 -2.49 -4.04
C LEU A 106 6.69 -2.52 -4.68
N GLU A 107 7.01 -3.54 -5.47
CA GLU A 107 8.27 -3.66 -6.21
C GLU A 107 8.55 -2.41 -7.07
N LEU A 108 7.58 -2.01 -7.90
CA LEU A 108 7.66 -0.81 -8.72
C LEU A 108 7.92 0.45 -7.88
N VAL A 109 7.19 0.62 -6.77
CA VAL A 109 7.32 1.82 -5.92
C VAL A 109 8.63 1.82 -5.14
N THR A 110 9.09 0.67 -4.65
CA THR A 110 10.38 0.54 -3.98
C THR A 110 11.53 0.77 -4.96
N ASP A 111 11.43 0.25 -6.19
CA ASP A 111 12.42 0.46 -7.25
C ASP A 111 12.45 1.92 -7.70
N PHE A 112 11.29 2.59 -7.78
CA PHE A 112 11.22 4.02 -8.04
C PHE A 112 11.93 4.83 -6.94
N CYS A 113 11.82 4.42 -5.68
CA CYS A 113 12.51 5.08 -4.57
C CYS A 113 14.01 4.75 -4.53
N ALA A 114 14.37 3.55 -5.00
CA ALA A 114 15.74 3.04 -4.95
C ALA A 114 16.70 3.96 -5.73
N GLY A 115 17.83 4.29 -5.13
CA GLY A 115 18.82 5.19 -5.71
C GLY A 115 18.57 6.68 -5.44
N HIS A 116 17.43 7.04 -4.83
CA HIS A 116 17.11 8.41 -4.45
C HIS A 116 17.03 8.59 -2.93
N VAL A 117 16.56 7.57 -2.22
CA VAL A 117 16.37 7.59 -0.76
C VAL A 117 17.54 6.96 -0.02
N THR A 118 17.68 7.25 1.28
CA THR A 118 18.67 6.59 2.15
C THR A 118 18.27 5.16 2.50
N GLU A 119 16.98 4.95 2.74
CA GLU A 119 16.41 3.64 3.05
C GLU A 119 14.93 3.65 2.69
N VAL A 120 14.43 2.56 2.12
CA VAL A 120 13.00 2.35 1.87
C VAL A 120 12.56 1.07 2.58
N ARG A 121 11.43 1.14 3.29
CA ARG A 121 10.75 -0.01 3.87
C ARG A 121 9.28 0.01 3.53
N THR A 122 8.62 -1.14 3.66
CA THR A 122 7.23 -1.37 3.26
C THR A 122 6.37 -1.79 4.45
N ALA A 123 5.19 -1.21 4.58
CA ALA A 123 4.19 -1.58 5.58
C ALA A 123 2.85 -1.87 4.90
N VAL A 124 2.29 -3.06 5.16
CA VAL A 124 0.98 -3.47 4.65
C VAL A 124 0.10 -4.04 5.75
N ILE A 125 -1.23 -3.90 5.60
CA ILE A 125 -2.17 -4.57 6.51
C ILE A 125 -2.11 -6.08 6.27
N TYR A 126 -2.19 -6.49 5.02
CA TYR A 126 -2.15 -7.90 4.65
C TYR A 126 -1.03 -8.21 3.65
N GLU A 127 -0.35 -9.33 3.87
CA GLU A 127 0.63 -9.87 2.94
C GLU A 127 0.19 -11.27 2.49
N LYS A 128 0.13 -11.50 1.17
CA LYS A 128 -0.20 -12.81 0.62
C LYS A 128 1.05 -13.66 0.40
N PRO A 129 1.00 -14.99 0.58
CA PRO A 129 2.15 -15.87 0.37
C PRO A 129 2.73 -15.82 -1.05
N ARG A 130 1.93 -15.37 -2.03
CA ARG A 130 2.30 -15.23 -3.44
C ARG A 130 2.95 -13.89 -3.80
N SER A 131 3.10 -12.98 -2.84
CA SER A 131 3.78 -11.71 -3.08
C SER A 131 5.24 -11.96 -3.44
N VAL A 132 5.73 -11.29 -4.48
CA VAL A 132 7.17 -11.33 -4.85
C VAL A 132 8.03 -10.46 -3.93
N VAL A 133 7.39 -9.52 -3.23
CA VAL A 133 8.01 -8.66 -2.23
C VAL A 133 7.71 -9.21 -0.85
N ALA A 134 8.76 -9.49 -0.07
CA ALA A 134 8.64 -9.73 1.36
C ALA A 134 8.54 -8.36 2.05
N CYS A 135 7.37 -8.05 2.62
CA CYS A 135 7.15 -6.76 3.27
C CYS A 135 7.95 -6.67 4.57
N ASP A 136 8.49 -5.49 4.87
CA ASP A 136 9.23 -5.26 6.12
C ASP A 136 8.30 -5.35 7.34
N TYR A 137 7.06 -4.85 7.17
CA TYR A 137 6.03 -4.88 8.20
C TYR A 137 4.70 -5.34 7.58
N ALA A 138 4.11 -6.38 8.17
CA ALA A 138 2.79 -6.86 7.81
C ALA A 138 1.99 -7.12 9.09
N TRP A 139 0.73 -6.67 9.14
CA TRP A 139 -0.12 -6.96 10.30
C TRP A 139 -0.55 -8.44 10.31
N LYS A 140 -0.95 -8.96 9.15
CA LYS A 140 -1.36 -10.36 9.01
C LYS A 140 -0.95 -10.95 7.67
N LYS A 141 -0.55 -12.22 7.67
CA LYS A 141 -0.35 -13.02 6.45
C LYS A 141 -1.57 -13.89 6.20
N THR A 142 -2.11 -13.86 4.98
CA THR A 142 -3.28 -14.68 4.60
C THR A 142 -3.35 -14.87 3.08
N ASP A 143 -3.87 -16.01 2.62
CA ASP A 143 -4.18 -16.23 1.20
C ASP A 143 -5.67 -16.01 0.89
N ALA A 144 -6.48 -15.73 1.91
CA ALA A 144 -7.91 -15.46 1.78
C ALA A 144 -8.17 -14.19 0.95
N TRP A 145 -9.36 -14.13 0.35
CA TRP A 145 -9.88 -12.87 -0.16
C TRP A 145 -10.19 -11.93 1.00
N ILE A 146 -9.76 -10.67 0.92
CA ILE A 146 -9.92 -9.68 1.98
C ILE A 146 -11.01 -8.69 1.61
N ASN A 147 -12.02 -8.58 2.48
CA ASN A 147 -13.03 -7.55 2.43
C ASN A 147 -12.56 -6.33 3.24
N PHE A 148 -12.15 -5.27 2.55
CA PHE A 148 -11.79 -4.00 3.18
C PHE A 148 -13.02 -3.08 3.35
N PRO A 149 -13.15 -2.37 4.47
CA PRO A 149 -14.36 -1.61 4.77
C PRO A 149 -14.56 -0.40 3.83
N TRP A 150 -13.51 0.02 3.11
CA TRP A 150 -13.56 1.10 2.12
C TRP A 150 -13.80 0.65 0.67
N SER A 151 -13.82 -0.66 0.37
CA SER A 151 -13.92 -1.16 -1.01
C SER A 151 -14.91 -2.31 -1.20
N THR A 152 -15.61 -2.75 -0.14
CA THR A 152 -16.60 -3.83 -0.22
C THR A 152 -17.92 -3.44 -0.86
N GLU A 153 -18.27 -2.16 -0.87
CA GLU A 153 -19.51 -1.67 -1.48
C GLU A 153 -19.28 -1.19 -2.92
N PRO A 154 -20.28 -1.32 -3.82
CA PRO A 154 -20.17 -0.79 -5.17
C PRO A 154 -20.07 0.75 -5.18
N PRO A 155 -19.39 1.35 -6.16
CA PRO A 155 -19.36 2.80 -6.30
C PRO A 155 -20.78 3.40 -6.41
N VAL A 156 -21.02 4.49 -5.69
CA VAL A 156 -22.31 5.20 -5.70
C VAL A 156 -22.63 5.90 -7.03
N VAL A 157 -21.61 6.12 -7.87
CA VAL A 157 -21.75 6.64 -9.23
C VAL A 157 -21.14 5.66 -10.21
N SER A 158 -21.93 5.21 -11.18
CA SER A 158 -21.41 4.49 -12.35
C SER A 158 -20.78 5.51 -13.30
N ARG A 159 -19.44 5.56 -13.32
CA ARG A 159 -18.70 6.29 -14.35
C ARG A 159 -18.54 5.34 -15.53
N GLY A 160 -19.24 5.60 -16.63
CA GLY A 160 -19.06 4.84 -17.87
C GLY A 160 -17.64 5.04 -18.39
N GLY A 161 -16.76 4.07 -18.15
CA GLY A 161 -15.38 4.09 -18.65
C GLY A 161 -14.31 3.86 -17.58
N SER A 162 -14.15 2.61 -17.17
CA SER A 162 -12.88 1.94 -16.86
C SER A 162 -13.30 0.49 -16.56
N GLY A 163 -13.49 -0.26 -17.63
CA GLY A 163 -13.94 -1.64 -17.56
C GLY A 163 -12.93 -2.53 -16.86
N HIS A 164 -13.46 -3.52 -16.14
CA HIS A 164 -13.05 -4.92 -16.15
C HIS A 164 -11.63 -5.24 -16.64
#